data_AF-L8EP90-F1
#
_entry.id   AF-L8EP90-F1
#
_cell.length_a   1.000
_cell.length_b   1.000
_cell.length_c   1.000
_cell.angle_alpha   90.00
_cell.angle_beta   90.00
_cell.angle_gamma   90.00
#
_symmetry.space_group_name_H-M   'P 1'
#
loop_
_entity.id
_entity.type
_entity.pdbx_description
1 polymer ?
#
loop_
_entity_poly.entity_id
_entity_poly.type
_entity_poly.pdbx_seq_one_letter_code
_entity_poly.pdbx_strand_id
1 'polypeptide(L)'
;MGYADLRELQTALTTASDIASSLQAAPTRRDADQLVDVLRQALTAASSLSTLTGPTGCAIHPNGAVDPLYGDPEDPLPPGYGKCLLCNDRRRRADAKPHQPYHWDRSEHALRRSA
;
A
#
# COMPACT_ATOMS: atom_id res chain seq x y z
N MET A 1 -9.44 -4.01 -16.05
CA MET A 1 -8.80 -2.84 -16.69
C MET A 1 -7.44 -2.68 -16.04
N GLY A 2 -6.35 -2.93 -16.76
CA GLY A 2 -5.01 -2.93 -16.17
C GLY A 2 -3.96 -3.37 -17.19
N TYR A 3 -4.30 -4.39 -17.98
CA TYR A 3 -3.45 -4.81 -19.09
C TYR A 3 -3.51 -3.86 -20.29
N ALA A 4 -4.68 -3.25 -20.54
CA ALA A 4 -4.84 -2.18 -21.53
C ALA A 4 -4.08 -0.92 -21.11
N ASP A 5 -4.25 -0.48 -19.86
CA ASP A 5 -3.59 0.70 -19.30
C ASP A 5 -2.05 0.54 -19.25
N LEU A 6 -1.56 -0.68 -18.95
CA LEU A 6 -0.14 -1.00 -18.98
C LEU A 6 0.43 -0.92 -20.40
N ARG A 7 -0.28 -1.47 -21.40
CA ARG A 7 0.15 -1.38 -22.80
C ARG A 7 0.15 0.06 -23.28
N GLU A 8 -0.87 0.83 -22.94
CA GLU A 8 -0.95 2.25 -23.29
C GLU A 8 0.21 3.05 -22.67
N LEU A 9 0.52 2.81 -21.40
CA LEU A 9 1.70 3.40 -20.74
C LEU A 9 2.99 3.04 -21.47
N GLN A 10 3.20 1.77 -21.81
CA GLN A 10 4.39 1.31 -22.52
C GLN A 10 4.53 2.00 -23.88
N THR A 11 3.44 2.05 -24.66
CA THR A 11 3.44 2.71 -25.97
C THR A 11 3.77 4.21 -25.84
N ALA A 12 3.12 4.93 -24.92
CA ALA A 12 3.36 6.35 -24.73
C ALA A 12 4.81 6.64 -24.32
N LEU A 13 5.41 5.82 -23.45
CA LEU A 13 6.81 5.97 -23.04
C LEU A 13 7.79 5.70 -24.19
N THR A 14 7.56 4.66 -24.99
CA THR A 14 8.38 4.39 -26.18
C THR A 14 8.32 5.58 -27.15
N THR A 15 7.12 6.08 -27.45
CA THR A 15 6.96 7.25 -28.32
C THR A 15 7.63 8.50 -27.76
N ALA A 16 7.53 8.77 -26.46
CA ALA A 16 8.21 9.89 -25.83
C ALA A 16 9.74 9.77 -25.94
N SER A 17 10.28 8.57 -25.75
CA SER A 17 11.72 8.30 -25.87
C SER A 17 12.23 8.51 -27.29
N ASP A 18 11.47 8.08 -28.29
CA ASP A 18 11.81 8.26 -29.70
C ASP A 18 11.81 9.75 -30.07
N ILE A 19 10.78 10.50 -29.65
CA ILE A 19 10.72 11.95 -29.86
C ILE A 19 11.91 12.64 -29.19
N ALA A 20 12.15 12.35 -27.90
CA ALA A 20 13.23 12.97 -27.14
C ALA A 20 14.61 12.71 -27.78
N SER A 21 14.82 11.49 -28.31
CA SER A 21 16.06 11.10 -28.97
C SER A 21 16.23 11.77 -30.34
N SER A 22 15.14 12.20 -30.98
CA SER A 22 15.15 12.94 -32.25
C SER A 22 15.32 14.46 -32.08
N LEU A 23 15.25 14.99 -30.85
CA LEU A 23 15.36 16.43 -30.61
C LEU A 23 16.76 16.93 -30.96
N GLN A 24 16.79 18.05 -31.69
CA GLN A 24 18.02 18.79 -31.97
C GLN A 24 18.37 19.72 -30.79
N ALA A 25 19.60 20.25 -30.77
CA ALA A 25 20.08 21.14 -29.70
C ALA A 25 19.19 22.39 -29.48
N ALA A 26 18.41 22.81 -30.48
CA ALA A 26 17.38 23.83 -30.38
C ALA A 26 16.06 23.28 -30.96
N PRO A 27 15.23 22.59 -30.16
CA PRO A 27 13.98 22.01 -30.64
C PRO A 27 12.97 23.11 -30.99
N THR A 28 12.13 22.86 -31.99
CA THR A 28 11.05 23.80 -32.29
C THR A 28 9.99 23.75 -31.20
N ARG A 29 9.17 24.81 -31.08
CA ARG A 29 8.02 24.82 -30.18
C ARG A 29 7.09 23.61 -30.43
N ARG A 30 6.89 23.26 -31.70
CA ARG A 30 6.07 22.12 -32.09
C ARG A 30 6.63 20.79 -31.57
N ASP A 31 7.95 20.59 -31.67
CA ASP A 31 8.59 19.36 -31.18
C ASP A 31 8.48 19.24 -29.67
N ALA A 32 8.66 20.36 -28.96
CA ALA A 32 8.49 20.42 -27.51
C ALA A 32 7.04 20.15 -27.09
N ASP A 33 6.06 20.75 -27.76
CA ASP A 33 4.63 20.56 -27.48
C ASP A 33 4.23 19.09 -27.71
N GLN A 34 4.70 18.47 -28.80
CA GLN A 34 4.43 17.06 -29.09
C GLN A 34 4.99 16.13 -28.02
N LEU A 35 6.21 16.37 -27.53
CA LEU A 35 6.78 15.59 -26.43
C LEU A 35 5.95 15.75 -25.16
N VAL A 36 5.55 16.97 -24.82
CA VAL A 36 4.73 17.25 -23.63
C VAL A 36 3.39 16.52 -23.69
N ASP A 37 2.74 16.48 -24.84
CA ASP A 37 1.44 15.81 -24.99
C ASP A 37 1.55 14.30 -24.80
N VAL A 38 2.58 13.66 -25.37
CA VAL A 38 2.82 12.22 -25.17
C VAL A 38 3.16 11.92 -23.71
N LEU A 39 3.95 12.78 -23.04
CA LEU A 39 4.25 12.63 -21.62
C LEU A 39 3.00 12.77 -20.73
N ARG A 40 2.07 13.67 -21.08
CA ARG A 40 0.77 13.78 -20.39
C ARG A 40 -0.09 12.53 -20.58
N GLN A 41 -0.07 11.93 -21.77
CA GLN A 41 -0.74 10.66 -22.01
C GLN A 41 -0.13 9.54 -21.15
N ALA A 42 1.20 9.43 -21.10
CA ALA A 42 1.90 8.46 -20.25
C ALA A 42 1.53 8.65 -18.76
N LEU A 43 1.50 9.89 -18.28
CA LEU A 43 1.10 10.20 -16.91
C LEU A 43 -0.35 9.78 -16.61
N THR A 44 -1.25 10.00 -17.56
CA THR A 44 -2.66 9.61 -17.42
C THR A 44 -2.80 8.09 -17.32
N ALA A 45 -2.15 7.35 -18.23
CA ALA A 45 -2.16 5.89 -18.20
C ALA A 45 -1.54 5.32 -16.90
N ALA A 46 -0.42 5.89 -16.44
CA ALA A 46 0.20 5.50 -15.18
C ALA A 46 -0.71 5.78 -13.96
N SER A 47 -1.45 6.89 -13.97
CA SER A 47 -2.38 7.24 -12.89
C SER A 47 -3.56 6.27 -12.81
N SER A 48 -4.04 5.77 -13.96
CA SER A 48 -5.06 4.73 -14.01
C SER A 48 -4.60 3.43 -13.35
N LEU A 49 -3.30 3.10 -13.42
CA LEU A 49 -2.73 1.95 -12.70
C LEU A 49 -2.77 2.13 -11.18
N SER A 50 -2.66 3.37 -10.68
CA SER A 50 -2.69 3.69 -9.24
C SER A 50 -4.09 3.56 -8.63
N THR A 51 -5.15 3.68 -9.44
CA THR A 51 -6.54 3.43 -8.96
C THR A 51 -6.77 1.97 -8.57
N LEU A 52 -5.86 1.06 -8.93
CA LEU A 52 -5.78 -0.29 -8.40
C LEU A 52 -5.10 -0.27 -7.02
N THR A 53 -5.62 0.49 -6.07
CA THR A 53 -5.35 0.18 -4.67
C THR A 53 -5.92 -1.21 -4.46
N GLY A 54 -5.06 -2.20 -4.20
CA GLY A 54 -5.48 -3.60 -4.05
C GLY A 54 -6.55 -3.75 -2.96
N PRO A 55 -7.05 -4.98 -2.70
CA PRO A 55 -8.25 -5.20 -1.88
C PRO A 55 -8.25 -4.52 -0.50
N THR A 56 -7.08 -4.20 0.06
CA THR A 56 -6.94 -3.51 1.34
C THR A 56 -7.00 -1.98 1.27
N GLY A 57 -6.88 -1.36 0.10
CA GLY A 57 -6.75 0.09 -0.03
C GLY A 57 -5.44 0.68 0.54
N CYS A 58 -4.50 -0.17 0.99
CA CYS A 58 -3.29 0.28 1.68
C CYS A 58 -2.15 0.58 0.70
N ALA A 59 -1.49 1.74 0.83
CA ALA A 59 -0.33 2.09 0.01
C ALA A 59 0.91 1.20 0.30
N ILE A 60 1.02 0.68 1.53
CA ILE A 60 2.15 -0.17 1.94
C ILE A 60 1.91 -1.64 1.59
N HIS A 61 0.67 -2.11 1.76
CA HIS A 61 0.29 -3.50 1.53
C HIS A 61 -0.97 -3.61 0.66
N PRO A 62 -0.91 -3.19 -0.62
CA PRO A 62 -2.09 -3.15 -1.48
C PRO A 62 -2.75 -4.52 -1.62
N ASN A 63 -1.95 -5.58 -1.71
CA ASN A 63 -2.42 -6.97 -1.79
C ASN A 63 -2.30 -7.75 -0.46
N GLY A 64 -2.25 -7.03 0.66
CA GLY A 64 -2.27 -7.67 1.99
C GLY A 64 -3.59 -8.39 2.27
N ALA A 65 -3.64 -9.17 3.34
CA ALA A 65 -4.90 -9.73 3.82
C ALA A 65 -5.85 -8.61 4.28
N VAL A 66 -7.14 -8.75 3.94
CA VAL A 66 -8.21 -7.88 4.45
C VAL A 66 -8.52 -8.30 5.89
N ASP A 67 -8.65 -7.34 6.80
CA ASP A 67 -9.00 -7.59 8.19
C ASP A 67 -10.45 -8.09 8.29
N PRO A 68 -10.70 -9.29 8.87
CA PRO A 68 -12.04 -9.85 8.97
C PRO A 68 -13.01 -8.98 9.75
N LEU A 69 -12.51 -8.15 10.69
CA LEU A 69 -13.34 -7.25 11.50
C LEU A 69 -13.75 -5.97 10.73
N TYR A 70 -13.20 -5.76 9.53
CA TYR A 70 -13.56 -4.59 8.74
C TYR A 70 -14.98 -4.72 8.19
N GLY A 71 -15.89 -3.90 8.73
CA GLY A 71 -17.30 -3.92 8.37
C GLY A 71 -18.12 -4.97 9.14
N ASP A 72 -17.54 -5.61 10.14
CA ASP A 72 -18.27 -6.43 11.10
C ASP A 72 -19.12 -5.52 12.02
N PRO A 73 -20.46 -5.68 12.04
CA PRO A 73 -21.32 -4.87 12.89
C PRO A 73 -21.27 -5.27 14.38
N GLU A 74 -20.91 -6.51 14.69
CA GLU A 74 -20.89 -7.04 16.06
C GLU A 74 -19.55 -6.76 16.75
N ASP A 75 -18.44 -6.73 15.99
CA ASP A 75 -17.11 -6.36 16.48
C ASP A 75 -16.41 -5.37 15.53
N PRO A 76 -16.87 -4.10 15.48
CA PRO A 76 -16.35 -3.12 14.54
C PRO A 76 -14.93 -2.70 14.90
N LEU A 77 -14.10 -2.55 13.87
CA LEU A 77 -12.76 -2.01 14.04
C LEU A 77 -12.75 -0.63 14.71
N PRO A 78 -11.79 -0.36 15.62
CA PRO A 78 -11.70 0.95 16.26
C PRO A 78 -11.41 2.08 15.25
N PRO A 79 -11.71 3.35 15.60
CA PRO A 79 -11.38 4.48 14.74
C PRO A 79 -9.90 4.50 14.33
N GLY A 80 -9.65 4.81 13.06
CA GLY A 80 -8.31 4.85 12.47
C GLY A 80 -7.74 3.48 12.04
N TYR A 81 -8.42 2.38 12.32
CA TYR A 81 -8.13 1.09 11.68
C TYR A 81 -8.76 1.03 10.28
N GLY A 82 -8.07 0.37 9.34
CA GLY A 82 -8.50 0.25 7.95
C GLY A 82 -8.76 -1.19 7.54
N LYS A 83 -8.85 -1.45 6.24
CA LYS A 83 -9.03 -2.82 5.71
C LYS A 83 -7.77 -3.69 5.83
N CYS A 84 -6.59 -3.11 6.01
CA CYS A 84 -5.34 -3.87 5.93
C CYS A 84 -5.01 -4.57 7.25
N LEU A 85 -5.11 -5.91 7.28
CA LEU A 85 -4.82 -6.73 8.46
C LEU A 85 -3.38 -6.51 8.98
N LEU A 86 -2.39 -6.40 8.09
CA LEU A 86 -0.98 -6.22 8.46
C LEU A 86 -0.73 -4.89 9.20
N CYS A 87 -1.34 -3.80 8.72
CA CYS A 87 -1.23 -2.49 9.36
C CYS A 87 -1.98 -2.48 10.69
N ASN A 88 -3.16 -3.10 10.72
CA ASN A 88 -3.98 -3.23 11.92
C ASN A 88 -3.26 -4.05 12.99
N ASP A 89 -2.67 -5.20 12.64
CA ASP A 89 -1.89 -6.04 13.56
C ASP A 89 -0.67 -5.32 14.12
N ARG A 90 0.03 -4.53 13.29
CA ARG A 90 1.13 -3.69 13.77
C ARG A 90 0.63 -2.71 14.83
N ARG A 91 -0.53 -2.11 14.62
CA ARG A 91 -1.15 -1.16 15.57
C ARG A 91 -1.62 -1.86 16.84
N ARG A 92 -2.28 -3.02 16.74
CA ARG A 92 -2.66 -3.88 17.88
C ARG A 92 -1.45 -4.22 18.75
N ARG A 93 -0.31 -4.57 18.14
CA ARG A 93 0.95 -4.87 18.86
C ARG A 93 1.55 -3.64 19.55
N ALA A 94 1.41 -2.46 18.95
CA ALA A 94 1.87 -1.22 19.56
C ALA A 94 0.97 -0.77 20.73
N ASP A 95 -0.35 -0.97 20.59
CA ASP A 95 -1.36 -0.62 21.59
C ASP A 95 -1.39 -1.63 22.76
N ALA A 96 -1.02 -2.89 22.51
CA ALA A 96 -0.89 -3.90 23.54
C ALA A 96 0.23 -3.52 24.51
N LYS A 97 -0.15 -3.02 25.70
CA LYS A 97 0.78 -2.89 26.82
C LYS A 97 1.48 -4.24 27.03
N PRO A 98 2.81 -4.27 27.27
CA PRO A 98 3.48 -5.50 27.65
C PRO A 98 2.71 -6.10 28.83
N HIS A 99 2.21 -7.31 28.67
CA HIS A 99 1.72 -8.07 29.80
C HIS A 99 2.89 -8.16 30.76
N GLN A 100 2.77 -7.55 31.94
CA GLN A 100 3.65 -7.91 33.04
C GLN A 100 3.46 -9.42 33.22
N PRO A 101 4.51 -10.25 33.04
CA PRO A 101 4.36 -11.66 33.32
C PRO A 101 3.92 -11.76 34.77
N TYR A 102 2.84 -12.51 35.01
CA TYR A 102 2.36 -12.83 36.35
C TYR A 102 3.57 -13.25 37.18
N HIS A 103 3.92 -12.45 38.19
CA HIS A 103 4.87 -12.89 39.19
C HIS A 103 4.21 -14.09 39.87
N TRP A 104 4.76 -15.27 39.63
CA TRP A 104 4.36 -16.44 40.38
C TRP A 104 5.07 -16.30 41.73
N ASP A 105 4.30 -16.06 42.80
CA ASP A 105 4.85 -16.06 44.14
C ASP A 105 5.24 -17.50 44.51
N ARG A 106 6.55 -17.72 44.70
CA ARG A 106 7.20 -19.00 44.98
C ARG A 106 6.97 -19.47 46.42
N SER A 107 6.16 -18.77 47.20
CA SER A 107 5.98 -18.96 48.64
C SER A 107 4.98 -20.07 49.02
N GLU A 108 4.01 -20.41 48.16
CA GLU A 108 2.95 -21.37 48.53
C GLU A 108 3.33 -22.86 48.41
N HIS A 109 4.44 -23.19 47.74
CA HIS A 109 4.89 -24.59 47.53
C HIS A 109 5.79 -25.16 48.65
N ALA A 110 6.11 -24.36 49.67
CA ALA A 110 6.92 -24.80 50.81
C ALA A 110 6.10 -25.40 51.96
N LEU A 111 4.81 -25.05 52.09
CA LEU A 111 3.97 -25.49 53.23
C LEU A 111 3.23 -26.83 52.99
N ARG A 112 3.16 -27.33 51.75
CA ARG A 112 2.47 -28.59 51.41
C ARG A 112 3.37 -29.84 51.43
N ARG A 113 4.65 -29.72 51.79
CA ARG A 113 5.62 -30.83 51.78
C ARG A 113 6.02 -31.35 53.17
N SER A 114 5.35 -30.90 54.23
CA SER A 114 5.66 -31.27 55.62
C SER A 114 4.48 -31.90 56.38
N ALA A 115 3.50 -32.47 55.67
CA ALA A 115 2.41 -33.25 56.25
C ALA A 115 2.56 -34.73 55.86
#